data_AF-A0AB33VER3-F1
#
_entry.id   AF-A0AB33VER3-F1
#
_cell.length_a   1.000
_cell.length_b   1.000
_cell.length_c   1.000
_cell.angle_alpha   90.00
_cell.angle_beta   90.00
_cell.angle_gamma   90.00
#
_symmetry.space_group_name_H-M   'P 1'
#
loop_
_entity.id
_entity.type
_entity.pdbx_description
1 polymer ?
#
loop_
_entity_poly.entity_id
_entity_poly.type
_entity_poly.pdbx_seq_one_letter_code
_entity_poly.pdbx_strand_id
1 'polypeptide(L)'
;MRFDTLDVIAPGLLTTPCNEAEVLGSAVWLWMHSAEHRDVPLHALSALLLPAIKHRQFVLATEHGKPVFFLTWASLSPEAERRYLANPPVTMPEADWASGERTWILDWIAPFGHTRRARQLMARLFATRCVRGLYHRGNDRGLRVMDFHGIGVMTEEARAWSALNPPLLPPAIDAAGASHFPESQS
;
A
#
# COMPACT_ATOMS: atom_id res chain seq x y z
N MET A 1 -6.75 9.08 -16.98
CA MET A 1 -8.07 9.65 -16.59
C MET A 1 -7.82 11.01 -15.94
N ARG A 2 -8.70 12.00 -16.12
CA ARG A 2 -8.62 13.26 -15.37
C ARG A 2 -9.57 13.25 -14.19
N PHE A 3 -9.11 13.68 -13.02
CA PHE A 3 -9.90 13.85 -11.80
C PHE A 3 -9.59 15.21 -11.20
N ASP A 4 -10.54 16.15 -11.31
CA ASP A 4 -10.30 17.55 -10.95
C ASP A 4 -9.09 18.13 -11.72
N THR A 5 -8.04 18.52 -11.01
CA THR A 5 -6.76 19.00 -11.56
C THR A 5 -5.73 17.88 -11.76
N LEU A 6 -6.06 16.64 -11.39
CA LEU A 6 -5.13 15.51 -11.44
C LEU A 6 -5.24 14.73 -12.75
N ASP A 7 -4.08 14.43 -13.33
CA ASP A 7 -3.94 13.42 -14.37
C ASP A 7 -3.54 12.10 -13.73
N VAL A 8 -4.33 11.06 -13.96
CA VAL A 8 -4.26 9.78 -13.24
C VAL A 8 -3.90 8.64 -14.19
N ILE A 9 -2.85 7.91 -13.80
CA ILE A 9 -2.39 6.64 -14.40
C ILE A 9 -2.66 5.54 -13.38
N ALA A 10 -3.49 4.56 -13.74
CA ALA A 10 -3.88 3.46 -12.86
C ALA A 10 -4.16 2.20 -13.70
N PRO A 11 -3.15 1.60 -14.33
CA PRO A 11 -3.31 0.62 -15.41
C PRO A 11 -4.03 -0.69 -15.01
N GLY A 12 -4.04 -1.04 -13.73
CA GLY A 12 -4.78 -2.20 -13.20
C GLY A 12 -6.27 -1.93 -12.89
N LEU A 13 -6.70 -0.66 -12.92
CA LEU A 13 -8.08 -0.23 -12.63
C LEU A 13 -8.72 0.48 -13.81
N LEU A 14 -7.91 1.12 -14.65
CA LEU A 14 -8.28 1.86 -15.84
C LEU A 14 -7.41 1.35 -17.00
N THR A 15 -7.93 1.36 -18.22
CA THR A 15 -7.13 1.06 -19.41
C THR A 15 -6.28 2.28 -19.78
N THR A 16 -5.21 2.53 -19.02
CA THR A 16 -4.26 3.63 -19.25
C THR A 16 -2.87 3.08 -19.62
N PRO A 17 -2.23 3.58 -20.69
CA PRO A 17 -0.83 3.24 -20.96
C PRO A 17 0.08 3.80 -19.86
N CYS A 18 1.20 3.13 -19.62
CA CYS A 18 2.22 3.58 -18.68
C CYS A 18 3.63 3.18 -19.14
N ASN A 19 4.61 4.04 -18.88
CA ASN A 19 6.03 3.72 -19.00
C ASN A 19 6.57 3.36 -17.61
N GLU A 20 7.15 2.16 -17.46
CA GLU A 20 7.61 1.66 -16.15
C GLU A 20 8.71 2.52 -15.54
N ALA A 21 9.65 3.03 -16.35
CA ALA A 21 10.74 3.86 -15.87
C ALA A 21 10.25 5.24 -15.41
N GLU A 22 9.28 5.83 -16.12
CA GLU A 22 8.63 7.08 -15.72
C GLU A 22 7.88 6.93 -14.39
N VAL A 23 7.13 5.84 -14.24
CA VAL A 23 6.39 5.55 -13.00
C VAL A 23 7.35 5.31 -11.85
N LEU A 24 8.42 4.53 -12.07
CA LEU A 24 9.44 4.28 -11.06
C LEU A 24 10.11 5.58 -10.62
N GLY A 25 10.56 6.41 -11.57
CA GLY A 25 11.17 7.71 -11.28
C GLY A 25 10.22 8.63 -10.52
N SER A 26 8.94 8.66 -10.89
CA SER A 26 7.91 9.45 -10.19
C SER A 26 7.68 8.97 -8.76
N ALA A 27 7.61 7.65 -8.56
CA ALA A 27 7.44 7.06 -7.23
C ALA A 27 8.64 7.36 -6.33
N VAL A 28 9.87 7.15 -6.82
CA VAL A 28 11.09 7.45 -6.06
C VAL A 28 11.20 8.94 -5.74
N TRP A 29 10.87 9.81 -6.68
CA TRP A 29 10.85 11.24 -6.43
C TRP A 29 9.85 11.62 -5.32
N LEU A 30 8.67 11.01 -5.28
CA LEU A 30 7.70 11.22 -4.19
C LEU A 30 8.22 10.69 -2.85
N TRP A 31 8.91 9.55 -2.83
CA TRP A 31 9.52 8.98 -1.62
C TRP A 31 10.56 9.92 -1.01
N MET A 32 11.37 10.58 -1.83
CA MET A 32 12.37 11.56 -1.37
C MET A 32 11.74 12.75 -0.62
N HIS A 33 10.46 13.04 -0.87
CA HIS A 33 9.71 14.10 -0.20
C HIS A 33 8.85 13.60 0.98
N SER A 34 8.85 12.30 1.26
CA SER A 34 8.10 11.68 2.35
C SER A 34 9.03 11.29 3.50
N ALA A 35 8.79 11.83 4.70
CA ALA A 35 9.62 11.54 5.88
C ALA A 35 9.67 10.05 6.22
N GLU A 36 8.61 9.30 5.92
CA GLU A 36 8.52 7.86 6.18
C GLU A 36 9.33 7.01 5.17
N HIS A 37 9.67 7.56 4.00
CA HIS A 37 10.24 6.79 2.88
C HIS A 37 11.62 7.28 2.43
N ARG A 38 12.00 8.52 2.74
CA ARG A 38 13.24 9.15 2.23
C ARG A 38 14.52 8.44 2.61
N ASP A 39 14.50 7.66 3.69
CA ASP A 39 15.66 6.95 4.24
C ASP A 39 15.71 5.47 3.82
N VAL A 40 14.78 5.01 2.95
CA VAL A 40 14.80 3.64 2.43
C VAL A 40 16.01 3.45 1.49
N PRO A 41 16.82 2.38 1.68
CA PRO A 41 17.96 2.13 0.82
C PRO A 41 17.59 1.92 -0.65
N LEU A 42 18.38 2.50 -1.56
CA LEU A 42 18.14 2.42 -3.02
C LEU A 42 17.97 0.98 -3.53
N HIS A 43 18.77 0.04 -3.01
CA HIS A 43 18.72 -1.37 -3.41
C HIS A 43 17.40 -2.05 -3.03
N ALA A 44 16.68 -1.55 -2.02
CA ALA A 44 15.39 -2.10 -1.58
C ALA A 44 14.22 -1.61 -2.45
N LEU A 45 14.37 -0.50 -3.17
CA LEU A 45 13.32 0.07 -4.01
C LEU A 45 12.87 -0.89 -5.12
N SER A 46 13.79 -1.72 -5.62
CA SER A 46 13.47 -2.72 -6.64
C SER A 46 12.45 -3.73 -6.11
N ALA A 47 12.61 -4.21 -4.88
CA ALA A 47 11.69 -5.15 -4.24
C ALA A 47 10.37 -4.48 -3.83
N LEU A 48 10.39 -3.20 -3.45
CA LEU A 48 9.21 -2.48 -2.95
C LEU A 48 8.32 -1.92 -4.08
N LEU A 49 8.92 -1.43 -5.17
CA LEU A 49 8.18 -0.70 -6.22
C LEU A 49 7.99 -1.50 -7.50
N LEU A 50 9.00 -2.25 -7.97
CA LEU A 50 8.91 -2.90 -9.29
C LEU A 50 7.80 -3.95 -9.38
N PRO A 51 7.54 -4.79 -8.37
CA PRO A 51 6.43 -5.73 -8.46
C PRO A 51 5.08 -5.04 -8.67
N ALA A 52 4.81 -3.94 -7.96
CA ALA A 52 3.61 -3.13 -8.15
C ALA A 52 3.49 -2.63 -9.59
N ILE A 53 4.60 -2.11 -10.14
CA ILE A 53 4.65 -1.56 -11.50
C ILE A 53 4.42 -2.65 -12.55
N LYS A 54 5.14 -3.77 -12.46
CA LYS A 54 5.01 -4.92 -13.38
C LYS A 54 3.61 -5.51 -13.38
N HIS A 55 3.01 -5.67 -12.20
CA HIS A 55 1.64 -6.16 -12.05
C HIS A 55 0.58 -5.09 -12.37
N ARG A 56 0.99 -3.86 -12.70
CA ARG A 56 0.09 -2.71 -12.96
C ARG A 56 -0.78 -2.35 -11.74
N GLN A 57 -0.32 -2.69 -10.55
CA GLN A 57 -1.03 -2.51 -9.28
C GLN A 57 -0.58 -1.24 -8.56
N PHE A 58 -0.68 -0.10 -9.26
CA PHE A 58 -0.38 1.21 -8.70
C PHE A 58 -1.35 2.28 -9.21
N VAL A 59 -1.41 3.39 -8.47
CA VAL A 59 -2.03 4.64 -8.90
C VAL A 59 -0.96 5.73 -8.82
N LEU A 60 -0.70 6.40 -9.92
CA LEU A 60 0.11 7.61 -9.98
C LEU A 60 -0.79 8.77 -10.39
N ALA A 61 -0.77 9.84 -9.60
CA ALA A 61 -1.44 11.08 -9.97
C ALA A 61 -0.43 12.22 -10.08
N THR A 62 -0.56 12.98 -11.16
CA THR A 62 0.23 14.19 -11.41
C THR A 62 -0.69 15.41 -11.41
N GLU A 63 -0.16 16.55 -11.01
CA GLU A 63 -0.83 17.85 -11.08
C GLU A 63 0.13 18.83 -11.74
N HIS A 64 -0.29 19.46 -12.85
CA HIS A 64 0.56 20.34 -13.66
C HIS A 64 1.90 19.69 -14.08
N GLY A 65 1.86 18.40 -14.45
CA GLY A 65 3.02 17.64 -14.89
C GLY A 65 3.97 17.19 -13.78
N LYS A 66 3.64 17.44 -12.50
CA LYS A 66 4.44 16.99 -11.36
C LYS A 66 3.75 15.84 -10.64
N PRO A 67 4.44 14.75 -10.27
CA PRO A 67 3.85 13.72 -9.44
C PRO A 67 3.48 14.30 -8.07
N VAL A 68 2.29 13.98 -7.58
CA VAL A 68 1.78 14.49 -6.28
C VAL A 68 1.24 13.37 -5.40
N PHE A 69 0.93 12.22 -5.99
CA PHE A 69 0.42 11.07 -5.27
C PHE A 69 0.86 9.77 -5.91
N PHE A 70 1.28 8.81 -5.09
CA PHE A 70 1.55 7.44 -5.50
C PHE A 70 0.97 6.47 -4.48
N LEU A 71 0.40 5.38 -4.97
CA LEU A 71 -0.12 4.28 -4.17
C LEU A 71 0.16 2.96 -4.87
N THR A 72 0.42 1.93 -4.07
CA THR A 72 0.55 0.54 -4.53
C THR A 72 -0.49 -0.32 -3.83
N TRP A 73 -0.89 -1.41 -4.49
CA TRP A 73 -1.65 -2.46 -3.83
C TRP A 73 -1.15 -3.85 -4.23
N ALA A 74 -1.46 -4.83 -3.39
CA ALA A 74 -1.28 -6.24 -3.66
C ALA A 74 -2.63 -6.96 -3.58
N SER A 75 -2.89 -7.93 -4.45
CA SER A 75 -4.05 -8.82 -4.39
C SER A 75 -3.55 -10.19 -3.96
N LEU A 76 -3.70 -10.49 -2.67
CA LEU A 76 -3.02 -11.60 -2.01
C LEU A 76 -3.91 -12.84 -1.92
N SER A 77 -3.28 -14.02 -1.99
CA SER A 77 -3.87 -15.26 -1.47
C SER A 77 -3.88 -15.23 0.06
N PRO A 78 -4.64 -16.11 0.74
CA PRO A 78 -4.59 -16.25 2.19
C PRO A 78 -3.17 -16.51 2.73
N GLU A 79 -2.38 -17.31 2.03
CA GLU A 79 -1.00 -17.65 2.41
C GLU A 79 -0.06 -16.44 2.25
N ALA A 80 -0.22 -15.70 1.15
CA ALA A 80 0.54 -14.48 0.89
C ALA A 80 0.18 -13.37 1.89
N GLU A 81 -1.10 -13.22 2.26
CA GLU A 81 -1.53 -12.27 3.30
C GLU A 81 -0.88 -12.60 4.65
N ARG A 82 -0.88 -13.86 5.07
CA ARG A 82 -0.21 -14.26 6.32
C ARG A 82 1.27 -13.90 6.31
N ARG A 83 1.97 -14.14 5.19
CA ARG A 83 3.39 -13.76 5.05
C ARG A 83 3.58 -12.25 5.10
N TYR A 84 2.77 -11.49 4.37
CA TYR A 84 2.80 -10.03 4.34
C TYR A 84 2.58 -9.41 5.72
N LEU A 85 1.65 -9.96 6.51
CA LEU A 85 1.35 -9.46 7.85
C LEU A 85 2.40 -9.86 8.90
N ALA A 86 3.20 -10.90 8.63
CA ALA A 86 4.22 -11.40 9.54
C ALA A 86 5.63 -10.88 9.24
N ASN A 87 5.88 -10.33 8.05
CA ASN A 87 7.21 -9.96 7.59
C ASN A 87 7.23 -8.57 6.94
N PRO A 88 8.38 -7.87 6.92
CA PRO A 88 8.53 -6.62 6.20
C PRO A 88 8.18 -6.76 4.70
N PRO A 89 7.52 -5.77 4.07
CA PRO A 89 7.12 -5.87 2.65
C PRO A 89 8.27 -6.13 1.67
N VAL A 90 9.50 -5.72 2.00
CA VAL A 90 10.71 -5.94 1.18
C VAL A 90 11.02 -7.44 0.98
N THR A 91 10.54 -8.31 1.88
CA THR A 91 10.75 -9.76 1.77
C THR A 91 9.63 -10.46 1.00
N MET A 92 8.61 -9.73 0.53
CA MET A 92 7.47 -10.31 -0.17
C MET A 92 7.88 -10.79 -1.58
N PRO A 93 7.69 -12.07 -1.92
CA PRO A 93 7.95 -12.57 -3.26
C PRO A 93 7.15 -11.82 -4.34
N GLU A 94 7.73 -11.60 -5.53
CA GLU A 94 7.03 -10.94 -6.65
C GLU A 94 5.70 -11.64 -6.98
N ALA A 95 5.67 -12.98 -6.98
CA ALA A 95 4.48 -13.77 -7.25
C ALA A 95 3.32 -13.56 -6.25
N ASP A 96 3.61 -13.09 -5.03
CA ASP A 96 2.58 -12.86 -4.02
C ASP A 96 1.70 -11.65 -4.36
N TRP A 97 2.24 -10.67 -5.10
CA TRP A 97 1.56 -9.40 -5.40
C TRP A 97 0.22 -9.56 -6.13
N ALA A 98 0.06 -10.61 -6.94
CA ALA A 98 -1.15 -10.90 -7.72
C ALA A 98 -1.59 -12.36 -7.55
N SER A 99 -1.50 -12.89 -6.31
CA SER A 99 -1.72 -14.30 -5.98
C SER A 99 -3.17 -14.65 -5.60
N GLY A 100 -4.05 -13.66 -5.40
CA GLY A 100 -5.44 -13.91 -5.02
C GLY A 100 -6.30 -12.66 -5.01
N GLU A 101 -7.40 -12.69 -4.26
CA GLU A 101 -8.46 -11.66 -4.28
C GLU A 101 -8.44 -10.72 -3.07
N ARG A 102 -7.49 -10.90 -2.13
CA ARG A 102 -7.46 -10.13 -0.89
C ARG A 102 -6.63 -8.87 -1.08
N THR A 103 -7.28 -7.77 -1.42
CA THR A 103 -6.61 -6.51 -1.77
C THR A 103 -6.12 -5.72 -0.56
N TRP A 104 -4.81 -5.45 -0.54
CA TRP A 104 -4.11 -4.65 0.47
C TRP A 104 -3.40 -3.46 -0.19
N ILE A 105 -3.60 -2.26 0.35
CA ILE A 105 -2.81 -1.06 0.07
C ILE A 105 -1.51 -1.18 0.85
N LEU A 106 -0.39 -1.11 0.13
CA LEU A 106 0.95 -1.25 0.70
C LEU A 106 1.58 0.11 0.96
N ASP A 107 1.54 0.99 -0.04
CA ASP A 107 2.08 2.35 0.06
C ASP A 107 1.00 3.39 -0.19
N TRP A 108 1.04 4.49 0.58
CA TRP A 108 0.21 5.68 0.36
C TRP A 108 1.08 6.93 0.53
N ILE A 109 1.35 7.64 -0.57
CA ILE A 109 2.39 8.68 -0.58
C ILE A 109 1.84 9.94 -1.20
N ALA A 110 1.61 10.96 -0.38
CA ALA A 110 1.05 12.26 -0.78
C ALA A 110 1.78 13.40 -0.03
N PRO A 111 3.08 13.64 -0.33
CA PRO A 111 3.95 14.46 0.52
C PRO A 111 3.57 15.95 0.51
N PHE A 112 2.77 16.41 -0.45
CA PHE A 112 2.39 17.82 -0.59
C PHE A 112 0.95 18.13 -0.15
N GLY A 113 0.34 17.26 0.67
CA GLY A 113 -0.99 17.49 1.24
C GLY A 113 -2.16 16.98 0.40
N HIS A 114 -1.91 16.21 -0.66
CA HIS A 114 -2.95 15.69 -1.57
C HIS A 114 -3.79 14.54 -0.99
N THR A 115 -3.52 14.07 0.24
CA THR A 115 -4.21 12.92 0.87
C THR A 115 -5.74 13.00 0.82
N ARG A 116 -6.33 14.18 1.05
CA ARG A 116 -7.80 14.33 1.02
C ARG A 116 -8.36 14.07 -0.38
N ARG A 117 -7.74 14.65 -1.41
CA ARG A 117 -8.15 14.49 -2.81
C ARG A 117 -7.87 13.06 -3.29
N ALA A 118 -6.73 12.50 -2.92
CA ALA A 118 -6.37 11.11 -3.21
C ALA A 118 -7.42 10.14 -2.62
N ARG A 119 -7.89 10.32 -1.37
CA ARG A 119 -8.97 9.49 -0.80
C ARG A 119 -10.25 9.52 -1.64
N GLN A 120 -10.65 10.69 -2.14
CA GLN A 120 -11.81 10.81 -3.01
C GLN A 120 -11.60 10.11 -4.35
N LEU A 121 -10.39 10.22 -4.92
CA LEU A 121 -10.00 9.51 -6.14
C LEU A 121 -10.06 7.99 -5.91
N MET A 122 -9.48 7.48 -4.82
CA MET A 122 -9.44 6.05 -4.52
C MET A 122 -10.85 5.46 -4.35
N ALA A 123 -11.77 6.17 -3.70
CA ALA A 123 -13.16 5.75 -3.57
C ALA A 123 -13.86 5.58 -4.94
N ARG A 124 -13.43 6.31 -5.97
CA ARG A 124 -13.93 6.14 -7.35
C ARG A 124 -13.20 5.06 -8.12
N LEU A 125 -11.88 4.96 -7.98
CA LEU A 125 -11.09 3.93 -8.68
C LEU A 125 -11.43 2.52 -8.20
N PHE A 126 -11.72 2.36 -6.91
CA PHE A 126 -12.16 1.10 -6.30
C PHE A 126 -13.68 1.06 -6.12
N ALA A 127 -14.45 1.70 -7.02
CA ALA A 127 -15.89 2.00 -6.85
C ALA A 127 -16.73 0.88 -6.22
N THR A 128 -16.51 -0.37 -6.60
CA THR A 128 -17.29 -1.54 -6.14
C THR A 128 -16.48 -2.52 -5.30
N ARG A 129 -15.31 -2.11 -4.78
CA ARG A 129 -14.38 -2.97 -4.05
C ARG A 129 -14.22 -2.51 -2.61
N CYS A 130 -13.99 -3.47 -1.72
CA CYS A 130 -13.41 -3.24 -0.41
C CYS A 130 -11.91 -3.55 -0.46
N VAL A 131 -11.10 -2.72 0.19
CA VAL A 131 -9.65 -2.89 0.26
C VAL A 131 -9.20 -2.62 1.68
N ARG A 132 -8.03 -3.15 2.04
CA ARG A 132 -7.47 -3.00 3.37
C ARG A 132 -6.12 -2.29 3.31
N GLY A 133 -5.66 -1.70 4.40
CA GLY A 133 -4.30 -1.18 4.51
C GLY A 133 -3.79 -1.28 5.93
N LEU A 134 -2.47 -1.29 6.08
CA LEU A 134 -1.82 -1.12 7.37
C LEU A 134 -1.57 0.36 7.63
N TYR A 135 -2.00 0.84 8.79
CA TYR A 135 -1.78 2.20 9.24
C TYR A 135 -0.81 2.22 10.41
N HIS A 136 0.34 2.87 10.20
CA HIS A 136 1.30 3.16 11.25
C HIS A 136 0.89 4.46 11.96
N ARG A 137 0.60 4.40 13.26
CA ARG A 137 0.38 5.61 14.08
C ARG A 137 1.58 5.84 15.00
N GLY A 138 2.71 6.21 14.40
CA GLY A 138 3.95 6.50 15.13
C GLY A 138 4.41 5.37 16.04
N ASN A 139 5.45 5.65 16.83
CA ASN A 139 6.12 4.67 17.69
C ASN A 139 5.24 4.16 18.86
N ASP A 140 4.06 4.74 19.09
CA ASP A 140 3.33 4.59 20.36
C ASP A 140 2.14 3.60 20.31
N ARG A 141 1.66 3.16 19.13
CA ARG A 141 0.38 2.42 19.05
C ARG A 141 0.35 1.20 18.12
N GLY A 142 1.48 0.82 17.54
CA GLY A 142 1.59 -0.37 16.70
C GLY A 142 0.83 -0.27 15.36
N LEU A 143 0.83 -1.39 14.64
CA LEU A 143 0.16 -1.55 13.34
C LEU A 143 -1.36 -1.64 13.53
N ARG A 144 -2.12 -0.77 12.84
CA ARG A 144 -3.58 -0.87 12.80
C ARG A 144 -4.06 -1.26 11.41
N VAL A 145 -4.91 -2.27 11.33
CA VAL A 145 -5.64 -2.60 10.11
C VAL A 145 -6.75 -1.57 9.88
N MET A 146 -6.82 -1.03 8.67
CA MET A 146 -7.89 -0.14 8.21
C MET A 146 -8.57 -0.73 6.98
N ASP A 147 -9.90 -0.76 7.00
CA ASP A 147 -10.72 -1.11 5.85
C ASP A 147 -11.20 0.16 5.14
N PHE A 148 -11.19 0.12 3.81
CA PHE A 148 -11.68 1.16 2.93
C PHE A 148 -12.61 0.54 1.90
N HIS A 149 -13.55 1.32 1.38
CA HIS A 149 -14.46 0.84 0.34
C HIS A 149 -14.72 1.92 -0.70
N GLY A 150 -15.07 1.47 -1.89
CA GLY A 150 -15.49 2.34 -2.98
C GLY A 150 -16.81 3.04 -2.73
N ILE A 151 -17.07 4.06 -3.54
CA ILE A 151 -18.28 4.90 -3.47
C ILE A 151 -19.58 4.13 -3.76
N GLY A 152 -19.50 3.02 -4.48
CA GLY A 152 -20.64 2.15 -4.80
C GLY A 152 -20.88 1.03 -3.80
N VAL A 153 -20.09 0.94 -2.72
CA VAL A 153 -20.26 -0.07 -1.67
C VAL A 153 -21.01 0.56 -0.49
N MET A 154 -22.12 -0.05 -0.09
CA MET A 154 -22.90 0.42 1.04
C MET A 154 -22.20 0.10 2.37
N THR A 155 -22.44 0.92 3.40
CA THR A 155 -21.77 0.73 4.70
C THR A 155 -22.06 -0.64 5.32
N GLU A 156 -23.27 -1.17 5.13
CA GLU A 156 -23.61 -2.52 5.60
C GLU A 156 -22.85 -3.61 4.85
N GLU A 157 -22.74 -3.51 3.53
CA GLU A 157 -21.95 -4.42 2.69
C GLU A 157 -20.47 -4.40 3.07
N ALA A 158 -19.90 -3.21 3.30
CA ALA A 158 -18.51 -3.07 3.74
C ALA A 158 -18.28 -3.71 5.12
N ARG A 159 -19.22 -3.55 6.06
CA ARG A 159 -19.18 -4.22 7.37
C ARG A 159 -19.27 -5.74 7.23
N ALA A 160 -20.19 -6.23 6.39
CA ALA A 160 -20.34 -7.65 6.13
C ALA A 160 -19.08 -8.24 5.48
N TRP A 161 -18.49 -7.54 4.50
CA TRP A 161 -17.22 -7.94 3.88
C TRP A 161 -16.10 -8.07 4.91
N SER A 162 -15.95 -7.08 5.81
CA SER A 162 -14.93 -7.09 6.85
C SER A 162 -15.10 -8.28 7.80
N ALA A 163 -16.34 -8.54 8.24
CA ALA A 163 -16.67 -9.66 9.11
C ALA A 163 -16.42 -11.04 8.46
N LEU A 164 -16.73 -11.17 7.17
CA LEU A 164 -16.52 -12.40 6.39
C LEU A 164 -15.07 -12.61 5.97
N ASN A 165 -14.27 -11.54 5.92
CA ASN A 165 -12.88 -11.57 5.46
C ASN A 165 -11.93 -10.95 6.50
N PRO A 166 -11.88 -11.46 7.73
CA PRO A 166 -10.99 -10.91 8.75
C PRO A 166 -9.53 -10.96 8.28
N PRO A 167 -8.68 -10.00 8.70
CA PRO A 167 -7.27 -10.03 8.38
C PRO A 167 -6.62 -11.28 8.99
N LEU A 168 -5.77 -11.96 8.22
CA LEU A 168 -5.08 -13.17 8.66
C LEU A 168 -3.81 -12.83 9.45
N LEU A 169 -4.00 -12.09 10.54
CA LEU A 169 -2.91 -11.65 11.41
C LEU A 169 -2.14 -12.86 11.94
N PRO A 170 -0.79 -12.74 12.07
CA PRO A 170 -0.03 -13.75 12.79
C PRO A 170 -0.55 -13.86 14.23
N PRO A 171 -0.43 -15.04 14.87
CA PRO A 171 -0.73 -15.16 16.29
C PRO A 171 0.05 -14.11 17.08
N ALA A 172 -0.58 -13.54 18.11
CA ALA A 172 0.11 -12.61 19.00
C ALA A 172 1.37 -13.29 19.52
N ILE A 173 2.54 -12.72 19.24
CA ILE A 173 3.77 -13.17 19.87
C ILE A 173 3.63 -12.78 21.33
N ASP A 174 3.43 -13.76 22.21
CA ASP A 174 3.52 -13.54 23.65
C ASP A 174 4.89 -12.90 23.94
N ALA A 175 4.86 -11.66 24.43
CA ALA A 175 6.05 -10.88 24.78
C ALA A 175 6.75 -11.41 26.05
N ALA A 176 6.91 -12.73 26.15
CA ALA A 176 7.56 -13.42 27.27
C ALA A 176 8.94 -14.00 26.89
N GLY A 177 9.39 -13.87 25.64
CA GLY A 177 10.63 -14.49 25.16
C GLY A 177 11.84 -13.57 24.95
N ALA A 178 11.69 -12.24 25.06
CA ALA A 178 12.75 -11.28 24.76
C ALA A 178 13.34 -10.64 26.03
N SER A 179 13.96 -11.45 26.88
CA SER A 179 14.83 -10.95 27.96
C SER A 179 16.00 -11.90 28.19
N HIS A 180 16.92 -11.93 27.23
CA HIS A 180 18.33 -12.22 27.51
C HIS A 180 19.21 -11.70 26.37
N PHE A 181 19.65 -10.45 26.49
CA PHE A 181 20.94 -10.06 25.95
C PHE A 181 21.89 -9.93 27.15
N PRO A 182 23.03 -10.63 27.16
CA PRO A 182 23.98 -10.57 28.26
C PRO A 182 24.71 -9.23 28.25
N GLU A 183 24.88 -8.64 29.43
CA GLU A 183 25.79 -7.53 29.66
C GLU A 183 27.21 -7.94 29.26
N SER A 184 27.77 -7.30 28.24
CA SER A 184 29.20 -7.37 27.97
C SER A 184 29.92 -6.42 28.93
N GLN A 185 30.53 -6.99 29.97
CA GLN A 185 31.63 -6.36 30.70
C GLN A 185 32.90 -6.45 29.83
N SER A 186 33.48 -5.31 29.48
CA SER A 186 34.90 -4.91 29.65
C SER A 186 35.25 -3.72 28.76
#